data_AF-A0A535K5E2-F1
#
_entry.id   AF-A0A535K5E2-F1
#
_cell.length_a   1.000
_cell.length_b   1.000
_cell.length_c   1.000
_cell.angle_alpha   90.00
_cell.angle_beta   90.00
_cell.angle_gamma   90.00
#
_symmetry.space_group_name_H-M   'P 1'
#
loop_
_entity.id
_entity.type
_entity.pdbx_description
1 polymer ?
#
loop_
_entity_poly.entity_id
_entity_poly.type
_entity_poly.pdbx_seq_one_letter_code
_entity_poly.pdbx_strand_id
1 'polypeptide(L)'
;MTVSTGTEAPGVGAPDGVGAPVERTRIALGRPLRAALLYGREEASRRTVAQLALASGAEIVARVRATDPRSFVEAAQALRDAKPDVVVIQGGPKDQGALAELLEALRLGCGAQRPMPRIFALVDTGVADVLRLRADRFEFEHFAAATEMVEALRHVRRGGNEDIVLRDALIED
;
A
#
# COMPACT_ATOMS: atom_id res chain seq x y z
N MET A 1 15.81 -43.48 68.73
CA MET A 1 14.72 -42.89 69.52
C MET A 1 13.73 -42.29 68.53
N THR A 2 12.48 -42.71 68.67
CA THR A 2 11.33 -42.54 67.76
C THR A 2 10.70 -41.14 67.85
N VAL A 3 9.91 -40.78 66.82
CA VAL A 3 8.70 -39.90 66.70
C VAL A 3 8.78 -39.19 65.33
N SER A 4 8.12 -39.57 64.20
CA SER A 4 6.70 -39.79 63.82
C SER A 4 5.81 -38.58 64.11
N THR A 5 5.39 -37.75 63.15
CA THR A 5 4.17 -37.86 62.31
C THR A 5 4.00 -36.47 61.65
N GLY A 6 3.60 -36.24 60.39
CA GLY A 6 2.60 -36.91 59.57
C GLY A 6 1.22 -36.28 59.83
N THR A 7 0.86 -35.20 59.12
CA THR A 7 -0.55 -34.79 58.86
C THR A 7 -0.59 -33.86 57.65
N GLU A 8 -0.82 -34.45 56.48
CA GLU A 8 -1.46 -33.77 55.34
C GLU A 8 -2.95 -33.60 55.62
N ALA A 9 -3.50 -32.47 55.18
CA ALA A 9 -4.94 -32.16 55.13
C ALA A 9 -5.17 -31.24 53.91
N PRO A 10 -6.38 -31.18 53.33
CA PRO A 10 -6.63 -31.59 51.96
C PRO A 10 -6.90 -30.41 51.01
N GLY A 11 -7.02 -30.76 49.73
CA GLY A 11 -7.11 -29.82 48.62
C GLY A 11 -8.24 -28.80 48.69
N VAL A 12 -7.92 -27.63 48.15
CA VAL A 12 -8.86 -26.79 47.43
C VAL A 12 -8.30 -26.70 46.02
N GLY A 13 -8.90 -27.46 45.11
CA GLY A 13 -8.64 -27.33 43.68
C GLY A 13 -8.98 -25.91 43.28
N ALA A 14 -7.95 -25.12 42.98
CA ALA A 14 -8.15 -23.92 42.18
C ALA A 14 -8.60 -24.42 40.80
N PRO A 15 -9.73 -23.94 40.27
CA PRO A 15 -10.12 -24.30 38.92
C PRO A 15 -8.98 -23.88 38.00
N ASP A 16 -8.50 -24.82 37.20
CA ASP A 16 -7.86 -24.56 35.93
C ASP A 16 -8.82 -23.72 35.08
N GLY A 17 -8.85 -22.42 35.40
CA GLY A 17 -9.29 -21.40 34.49
C GLY A 17 -8.27 -21.43 33.37
N VAL A 18 -8.51 -22.30 32.40
CA VAL A 18 -7.93 -22.27 31.07
C VAL A 18 -8.19 -20.86 30.57
N GLY A 19 -7.29 -19.94 30.88
CA GLY A 19 -7.19 -18.67 30.21
C GLY A 19 -6.91 -19.05 28.77
N ALA A 20 -7.97 -19.09 27.96
CA ALA A 20 -7.85 -19.17 26.52
C ALA A 20 -6.70 -18.24 26.15
N PRO A 21 -5.72 -18.69 25.35
CA PRO A 21 -4.62 -17.83 24.98
C PRO A 21 -5.27 -16.61 24.37
N VAL A 22 -5.22 -15.48 25.08
CA VAL A 22 -5.46 -14.18 24.48
C VAL A 22 -4.41 -14.15 23.39
N GLU A 23 -4.84 -14.44 22.16
CA GLU A 23 -4.03 -14.20 20.98
C GLU A 23 -3.43 -12.83 21.23
N ARG A 24 -2.10 -12.77 21.26
CA ARG A 24 -1.39 -11.52 21.50
C ARG A 24 -1.72 -10.64 20.30
N THR A 25 -2.84 -9.94 20.37
CA THR A 25 -3.26 -8.94 19.41
C THR A 25 -2.21 -7.85 19.52
N ARG A 26 -1.18 -7.96 18.69
CA ARG A 26 -0.23 -6.89 18.52
C ARG A 26 -0.98 -5.79 17.80
N ILE A 27 -1.16 -4.70 18.50
CA ILE A 27 -1.72 -3.49 17.94
C ILE A 27 -0.54 -2.68 17.43
N ALA A 28 -0.29 -2.76 16.13
CA ALA A 28 0.73 -1.95 15.49
C ALA A 28 0.10 -0.69 14.89
N LEU A 29 0.82 0.42 14.97
CA LEU A 29 0.60 1.57 14.10
C LEU A 29 1.00 1.12 12.69
N GLY A 30 0.06 0.53 11.96
CA GLY A 30 0.32 -0.08 10.67
C GLY A 30 1.20 0.77 9.76
N ARG A 31 2.09 0.13 8.98
CA ARG A 31 3.00 0.86 8.08
C ARG A 31 2.17 1.67 7.08
N PRO A 32 2.44 2.98 6.88
CA PRO A 32 1.71 3.78 5.90
C PRO A 32 1.93 3.21 4.49
N LEU A 33 0.88 3.18 3.68
CA LEU A 33 0.97 2.83 2.27
C LEU A 33 1.68 3.95 1.51
N ARG A 34 2.86 3.68 0.93
CA ARG A 34 3.67 4.69 0.26
C ARG A 34 3.30 4.76 -1.22
N ALA A 35 2.70 5.87 -1.64
CA ALA A 35 2.22 6.09 -3.00
C ALA A 35 3.13 7.05 -3.78
N ALA A 36 3.60 6.60 -4.95
CA ALA A 36 4.14 7.48 -5.98
C ALA A 36 3.03 7.90 -6.94
N LEU A 37 2.93 9.19 -7.24
CA LEU A 37 1.90 9.75 -8.12
C LEU A 37 2.50 10.09 -9.48
N LEU A 38 2.02 9.42 -10.53
CA LEU A 38 2.35 9.75 -11.92
C LEU A 38 1.13 10.41 -12.55
N TYR A 39 1.29 11.60 -13.10
CA TYR A 39 0.14 12.34 -13.62
C TYR A 39 0.41 13.05 -14.94
N GLY A 40 -0.64 13.18 -15.75
CA GLY A 40 -0.63 13.88 -17.03
C GLY A 40 -0.30 15.37 -16.94
N ARG A 41 -0.31 16.03 -18.10
CA ARG A 41 0.05 17.46 -18.18
C ARG A 41 -0.95 18.38 -17.48
N GLU A 42 -2.21 17.95 -17.39
CA GLU A 42 -3.31 18.77 -16.89
C GLU A 42 -3.29 18.89 -15.37
N GLU A 43 -3.70 20.05 -14.87
CA GLU A 43 -3.79 20.30 -13.43
C GLU A 43 -4.86 19.41 -12.77
N ALA A 44 -5.92 19.05 -13.51
CA ALA A 44 -6.93 18.11 -13.06
C ALA A 44 -6.34 16.72 -12.76
N SER A 45 -5.39 16.26 -13.58
CA SER A 45 -4.66 15.01 -13.35
C SER A 45 -3.92 15.01 -12.03
N ARG A 46 -3.17 16.09 -11.78
CA ARG A 46 -2.40 16.28 -10.54
C ARG A 46 -3.30 16.27 -9.31
N ARG A 47 -4.44 16.96 -9.37
CA ARG A 47 -5.41 17.02 -8.26
C ARG A 47 -6.04 15.65 -8.01
N THR A 48 -6.39 14.93 -9.07
CA THR A 48 -7.05 13.63 -8.98
C THR A 48 -6.16 12.61 -8.27
N VAL A 49 -4.89 12.45 -8.69
CA VAL A 49 -3.97 11.51 -8.02
C VAL A 49 -3.68 11.88 -6.57
N ALA A 50 -3.63 13.19 -6.25
CA ALA A 50 -3.47 13.64 -4.87
C ALA A 50 -4.70 13.33 -4.02
N GLN A 51 -5.91 13.55 -4.55
CA GLN A 51 -7.16 13.23 -3.87
C GLN A 51 -7.30 11.72 -3.61
N LEU A 52 -6.96 10.87 -4.58
CA LEU A 52 -6.98 9.41 -4.44
C LEU A 52 -6.04 8.92 -3.34
N ALA A 53 -4.80 9.45 -3.31
CA ALA A 53 -3.82 9.11 -2.27
C ALA A 53 -4.28 9.58 -0.88
N LEU A 54 -4.81 10.80 -0.77
CA LEU A 54 -5.29 11.34 0.50
C LEU A 54 -6.53 10.60 1.01
N ALA A 55 -7.50 10.32 0.14
CA ALA A 55 -8.74 9.60 0.48
C ALA A 55 -8.48 8.14 0.89
N SER A 56 -7.41 7.53 0.40
CA SER A 56 -6.95 6.20 0.84
C SER A 56 -6.04 6.24 2.08
N GLY A 57 -5.67 7.43 2.56
CA GLY A 57 -4.74 7.61 3.67
C GLY A 57 -3.32 7.11 3.35
N ALA A 58 -2.93 7.17 2.08
CA ALA A 58 -1.58 6.84 1.62
C ALA A 58 -0.62 8.02 1.85
N GLU A 59 0.63 7.71 2.18
CA GLU A 59 1.71 8.68 2.23
C GLU A 59 2.22 8.95 0.81
N ILE A 60 2.22 10.22 0.39
CA ILE A 60 2.71 10.60 -0.94
C ILE A 60 4.24 10.74 -0.89
N VAL A 61 4.95 9.77 -1.44
CA VAL A 61 6.44 9.72 -1.39
C VAL A 61 7.11 10.26 -2.64
N ALA A 62 6.39 10.34 -3.76
CA ALA A 62 6.89 10.91 -5.00
C ALA A 62 5.75 11.51 -5.84
N ARG A 63 6.07 12.55 -6.59
CA ARG A 63 5.18 13.17 -7.59
C ARG A 63 5.98 13.39 -8.86
N VAL A 64 5.53 12.81 -9.97
CA VAL A 64 6.20 12.93 -11.27
C VAL A 64 5.15 13.25 -12.32
N ARG A 65 5.32 14.38 -13.02
CA ARG A 65 4.47 14.73 -14.15
C ARG A 65 4.95 13.95 -15.38
N ALA A 66 4.05 13.58 -16.28
CA ALA A 66 4.40 12.91 -17.54
C ALA A 66 5.44 13.72 -18.34
N THR A 67 5.27 15.04 -18.39
CA THR A 67 6.18 15.98 -19.06
C THR A 67 7.19 16.62 -18.10
N ASP A 68 7.65 15.89 -17.08
CA ASP A 68 8.67 16.40 -16.16
C ASP A 68 9.97 16.71 -16.94
N PRO A 69 10.61 17.87 -16.69
CA PRO A 69 11.86 18.23 -17.38
C PRO A 69 13.05 17.38 -16.93
N ARG A 70 12.93 16.64 -15.82
CA ARG A 70 13.95 15.69 -15.38
C ARG A 70 14.24 14.67 -16.47
N SER A 71 15.50 14.30 -16.56
CA SER A 71 15.92 13.19 -17.40
C SER A 71 15.28 11.88 -16.92
N PHE A 72 15.15 10.93 -17.84
CA PHE A 72 14.68 9.56 -17.56
C PHE A 72 15.41 8.92 -16.36
N VAL A 73 16.73 9.11 -16.26
CA VAL A 73 17.56 8.54 -15.18
C VAL A 73 17.25 9.19 -13.83
N GLU A 74 17.04 10.50 -13.79
CA GLU A 74 16.66 11.22 -12.57
C GLU A 74 15.28 10.79 -12.07
N ALA A 75 14.32 10.57 -12.98
CA ALA A 75 13.01 10.04 -12.61
C ALA A 75 13.12 8.61 -12.03
N ALA A 76 13.91 7.74 -12.65
CA ALA A 76 14.16 6.39 -12.15
C ALA A 76 14.82 6.38 -10.77
N GLN A 77 15.81 7.26 -10.56
CA GLN A 77 16.49 7.41 -9.27
C GLN A 77 15.54 7.93 -8.19
N ALA A 78 14.73 8.96 -8.49
CA ALA A 78 13.75 9.49 -7.55
C ALA A 78 12.72 8.43 -7.13
N LEU A 79 12.25 7.59 -8.05
CA LEU A 79 11.35 6.48 -7.75
C LEU A 79 12.03 5.40 -6.90
N ARG A 80 13.29 5.07 -7.20
CA ARG A 80 14.10 4.14 -6.42
C ARG A 80 14.26 4.60 -4.97
N ASP A 81 14.62 5.86 -4.75
CA ASP A 81 14.83 6.42 -3.42
C ASP A 81 13.52 6.54 -2.64
N ALA A 82 12.43 6.84 -3.35
CA ALA A 82 11.10 6.87 -2.78
C ALA A 82 10.60 5.49 -2.32
N LYS A 83 11.06 4.37 -2.92
CA LYS A 83 10.63 2.99 -2.61
C LYS A 83 9.09 2.85 -2.44
N PRO A 84 8.28 3.23 -3.45
CA PRO A 84 6.83 3.20 -3.33
C PRO A 84 6.29 1.78 -3.17
N ASP A 85 5.22 1.61 -2.42
CA ASP A 85 4.45 0.36 -2.36
C ASP A 85 3.43 0.29 -3.50
N VAL A 86 2.91 1.45 -3.91
CA VAL A 86 1.96 1.60 -5.01
C VAL A 86 2.30 2.80 -5.89
N VAL A 87 1.93 2.72 -7.16
CA VAL A 87 2.04 3.79 -8.14
C VAL A 87 0.63 4.11 -8.64
N VAL A 88 0.19 5.35 -8.42
CA VAL A 88 -1.13 5.82 -8.86
C VAL A 88 -0.97 6.67 -10.11
N ILE A 89 -1.68 6.30 -11.18
CA ILE A 89 -1.57 6.93 -12.50
C ILE A 89 -2.88 7.60 -12.89
N GLN A 90 -2.81 8.86 -13.33
CA GLN A 90 -3.90 9.54 -14.01
C GLN A 90 -3.34 10.34 -15.19
N GLY A 91 -3.96 10.25 -16.36
CA GLY A 91 -3.62 11.10 -17.50
C GLY A 91 -4.53 10.80 -18.68
N GLY A 92 -4.51 11.69 -19.66
CA GLY A 92 -5.29 11.52 -20.89
C GLY A 92 -4.50 10.85 -22.02
N PRO A 93 -5.16 10.59 -23.16
CA PRO A 93 -4.53 9.97 -24.34
C PRO A 93 -3.27 10.71 -24.84
N LYS A 94 -3.23 12.03 -24.68
CA LYS A 94 -2.08 12.86 -25.07
C LYS A 94 -0.83 12.59 -24.24
N ASP A 95 -0.98 12.05 -23.03
CA ASP A 95 0.12 11.78 -22.09
C ASP A 95 0.58 10.32 -22.13
N GLN A 96 -0.08 9.47 -22.92
CA GLN A 96 0.17 8.03 -22.98
C GLN A 96 1.64 7.67 -23.20
N GLY A 97 2.31 8.29 -24.18
CA GLY A 97 3.72 8.01 -24.49
C GLY A 97 4.64 8.38 -23.32
N ALA A 98 4.45 9.57 -22.77
CA ALA A 98 5.25 10.05 -21.63
C ALA A 98 5.00 9.23 -20.34
N LEU A 99 3.76 8.83 -20.07
CA LEU A 99 3.44 7.93 -18.95
C LEU A 99 4.05 6.53 -19.15
N ALA A 100 4.07 6.02 -20.37
CA ALA A 100 4.75 4.77 -20.71
C ALA A 100 6.26 4.85 -20.47
N GLU A 101 6.90 5.98 -20.81
CA GLU A 101 8.31 6.21 -20.48
C GLU A 101 8.57 6.26 -18.97
N LEU A 102 7.66 6.86 -18.19
CA LEU A 102 7.76 6.82 -16.73
C LEU A 102 7.60 5.41 -16.14
N LEU A 103 6.85 4.53 -16.78
CA LEU A 103 6.80 3.11 -16.39
C LEU A 103 8.12 2.38 -16.66
N GLU A 104 8.82 2.73 -17.74
CA GLU A 104 10.18 2.23 -17.97
C GLU A 104 11.17 2.78 -16.92
N ALA A 105 11.03 4.05 -16.52
CA ALA A 105 11.83 4.63 -15.45
C ALA A 105 11.54 3.94 -14.11
N LEU A 106 10.28 3.63 -13.82
CA LEU A 106 9.88 2.82 -12.67
C LEU A 106 10.51 1.42 -12.73
N ARG A 107 10.53 0.77 -13.89
CA ARG A 107 11.18 -0.53 -14.08
C ARG A 107 12.68 -0.46 -13.77
N LEU A 108 13.36 0.59 -14.22
CA LEU A 108 14.77 0.82 -13.92
C LEU A 108 15.03 1.15 -12.44
N GLY A 109 14.17 1.98 -11.84
CA GLY A 109 14.29 2.43 -10.46
C GLY A 109 13.96 1.33 -9.45
N CYS A 110 12.84 0.64 -9.65
CA CYS A 110 12.20 -0.25 -8.69
C CYS A 110 12.20 -1.74 -9.09
N GLY A 111 12.82 -2.13 -10.21
CA GLY A 111 12.81 -3.54 -10.67
C GLY A 111 13.43 -4.54 -9.68
N ALA A 112 14.40 -4.09 -8.86
CA ALA A 112 15.02 -4.88 -7.80
C ALA A 112 14.32 -4.76 -6.44
N GLN A 113 13.32 -3.88 -6.31
CA GLN A 113 12.59 -3.67 -5.07
C GLN A 113 11.73 -4.90 -4.72
N ARG A 114 11.72 -5.30 -3.45
CA ARG A 114 10.83 -6.34 -2.93
C ARG A 114 10.16 -5.85 -1.63
N PRO A 115 8.82 -5.91 -1.51
CA PRO A 115 7.85 -6.26 -2.57
C PRO A 115 7.91 -5.26 -3.75
N MET A 116 7.54 -5.73 -4.93
CA MET A 116 7.45 -4.86 -6.11
C MET A 116 6.24 -3.92 -5.98
N PRO A 117 6.34 -2.67 -6.45
CA PRO A 117 5.22 -1.76 -6.43
C PRO A 117 4.07 -2.24 -7.31
N ARG A 118 2.83 -2.08 -6.85
CA ARG A 118 1.63 -2.32 -7.67
C ARG A 118 1.22 -1.04 -8.38
N ILE A 119 0.69 -1.14 -9.60
CA ILE A 119 0.28 0.00 -10.42
C ILE A 119 -1.24 0.07 -10.47
N PHE A 120 -1.78 1.23 -10.10
CA PHE A 120 -3.20 1.54 -10.03
C PHE A 120 -3.47 2.69 -11.01
N ALA A 121 -4.19 2.42 -12.10
CA ALA A 121 -4.40 3.38 -13.17
C ALA A 121 -5.87 3.82 -13.28
N LEU A 122 -6.13 5.12 -13.15
CA LEU A 122 -7.41 5.77 -13.39
C LEU A 122 -7.30 6.56 -14.68
N VAL A 123 -7.41 5.86 -15.81
CA VAL A 123 -7.21 6.41 -17.16
C VAL A 123 -8.26 5.80 -18.11
N ASP A 124 -8.40 6.36 -19.30
CA ASP A 124 -9.26 5.76 -20.33
C ASP A 124 -8.75 4.35 -20.71
N THR A 125 -9.66 3.42 -21.04
CA THR A 125 -9.34 2.02 -21.33
C THR A 125 -8.23 1.86 -22.38
N GLY A 126 -8.28 2.62 -23.47
CA GLY A 126 -7.24 2.55 -24.51
C GLY A 126 -5.86 2.97 -24.02
N VAL A 127 -5.79 3.92 -23.08
CA VAL A 127 -4.53 4.31 -22.42
C VAL A 127 -4.07 3.20 -21.47
N ALA A 128 -5.00 2.63 -20.70
CA ALA A 128 -4.70 1.54 -19.77
C ALA A 128 -4.10 0.32 -20.47
N ASP A 129 -4.63 -0.07 -21.63
CA ASP A 129 -4.13 -1.21 -22.40
C ASP A 129 -2.69 -0.99 -22.87
N VAL A 130 -2.36 0.22 -23.32
CA VAL A 130 -0.98 0.56 -23.72
C VAL A 130 -0.04 0.58 -22.51
N LEU A 131 -0.47 1.17 -21.39
CA LEU A 131 0.33 1.19 -20.17
C LEU A 131 0.56 -0.22 -19.60
N ARG A 132 -0.44 -1.09 -19.66
CA ARG A 132 -0.34 -2.49 -19.21
C ARG A 132 0.76 -3.24 -19.94
N LEU A 133 0.91 -3.05 -21.26
CA LEU A 133 2.00 -3.65 -22.04
C LEU A 133 3.40 -3.22 -21.58
N ARG A 134 3.53 -2.01 -21.01
CA ARG A 134 4.80 -1.48 -20.47
C ARG A 134 5.00 -1.80 -18.99
N ALA A 135 3.94 -2.21 -18.32
CA ALA A 135 3.94 -2.57 -16.92
C ALA A 135 4.29 -4.05 -16.65
N ASP A 136 4.64 -4.86 -17.66
CA ASP A 136 4.74 -6.34 -17.65
C ASP A 136 5.35 -7.02 -16.40
N ARG A 137 6.22 -6.35 -15.63
CA ARG A 137 6.80 -6.91 -14.40
C ARG A 137 6.06 -6.54 -13.11
N PHE A 138 5.14 -5.59 -13.18
CA PHE A 138 4.38 -5.05 -12.06
C PHE A 138 2.92 -5.51 -12.18
N GLU A 139 2.29 -5.75 -11.04
CA GLU A 139 0.85 -5.95 -11.01
C GLU A 139 0.16 -4.64 -11.44
N PHE A 140 -0.70 -4.72 -12.46
CA PHE A 140 -1.35 -3.55 -13.05
C PHE A 140 -2.87 -3.69 -12.98
N GLU A 141 -3.50 -2.80 -12.23
CA GLU A 141 -4.95 -2.71 -12.10
C GLU A 141 -5.46 -1.41 -12.73
N HIS A 142 -6.50 -1.53 -13.55
CA HIS A 142 -7.20 -0.41 -14.18
C HIS A 142 -8.53 -0.22 -13.47
N PHE A 143 -8.89 1.05 -13.22
CA PHE A 143 -10.12 1.43 -12.57
C PHE A 143 -10.90 2.38 -13.48
N ALA A 144 -12.20 2.17 -13.57
CA ALA A 144 -13.11 3.08 -14.27
C ALA A 144 -13.57 4.24 -13.36
N ALA A 145 -13.60 4.01 -12.05
CA ALA A 145 -14.06 4.98 -11.06
C ALA A 145 -13.02 5.23 -9.95
N ALA A 146 -12.97 6.48 -9.49
CA ALA A 146 -12.09 6.89 -8.40
C ALA A 146 -12.42 6.20 -7.07
N THR A 147 -13.71 5.93 -6.81
CA THR A 147 -14.17 5.27 -5.58
C THR A 147 -13.64 3.85 -5.46
N GLU A 148 -13.72 3.07 -6.54
CA GLU A 148 -13.20 1.70 -6.62
C GLU A 148 -11.69 1.66 -6.36
N MET A 149 -10.95 2.59 -6.98
CA MET A 149 -9.51 2.71 -6.74
C MET A 149 -9.20 3.04 -5.27
N VAL A 150 -9.95 3.95 -4.64
CA VAL A 150 -9.74 4.30 -3.23
C VAL A 150 -9.99 3.10 -2.33
N GLU A 151 -11.04 2.31 -2.59
CA GLU A 151 -11.34 1.09 -1.84
C GLU A 151 -10.23 0.05 -1.98
N ALA A 152 -9.73 -0.16 -3.20
CA ALA A 152 -8.63 -1.07 -3.46
C ALA A 152 -7.33 -0.61 -2.78
N LEU A 153 -6.99 0.69 -2.83
CA LEU A 153 -5.84 1.24 -2.10
C LEU A 153 -5.97 1.06 -0.58
N ARG A 154 -7.17 1.28 -0.01
CA ARG A 154 -7.45 1.01 1.41
C ARG A 154 -7.33 -0.47 1.74
N HIS A 155 -7.70 -1.36 0.82
CA HIS A 155 -7.52 -2.80 0.99
C HIS A 155 -6.03 -3.17 1.03
N VAL A 156 -5.21 -2.66 0.10
CA VAL A 156 -3.75 -2.87 0.11
C VAL A 156 -3.13 -2.37 1.41
N ARG A 157 -3.53 -1.17 1.86
CA ARG A 157 -3.06 -0.60 3.14
C ARG A 157 -3.41 -1.50 4.33
N ARG A 158 -4.58 -2.13 4.34
CA ARG A 158 -5.02 -3.04 5.41
C ARG A 158 -4.28 -4.38 5.33
N GLY A 159 -4.16 -4.98 4.13
CA GLY A 159 -3.46 -6.25 3.93
C GLY A 159 -1.95 -6.19 4.20
N GLY A 160 -1.33 -5.01 4.12
CA GLY A 160 0.06 -4.79 4.55
C GLY A 160 0.25 -4.73 6.07
N ASN A 161 -0.83 -4.82 6.85
CA ASN A 161 -0.81 -4.88 8.31
C ASN A 161 -1.40 -6.22 8.76
N GLU A 162 -0.52 -7.19 9.05
CA GLU A 162 -0.91 -8.48 9.64
C GLU A 162 -1.42 -8.34 11.10
N ASP A 163 -1.30 -7.14 11.67
CA ASP A 163 -1.71 -6.75 13.00
C ASP A 163 -3.02 -5.91 12.96
N ILE A 164 -3.89 -6.05 13.97
CA ILE A 164 -5.13 -5.27 14.08
C ILE A 164 -4.80 -3.78 14.16
N VAL A 165 -5.16 -3.02 13.12
CA VAL A 165 -4.92 -1.57 13.03
C VAL A 165 -6.03 -0.81 13.74
N LEU A 166 -5.71 -0.17 14.87
CA LEU A 166 -6.61 0.65 15.71
C LEU A 166 -7.47 1.68 14.95
N ARG A 167 -7.06 2.11 13.75
CA ARG A 167 -7.79 3.15 12.99
C ARG A 167 -9.09 2.65 12.38
N ASP A 168 -9.24 1.36 12.11
CA ASP A 168 -10.44 0.81 11.47
C ASP A 168 -11.51 0.42 12.50
N ALA A 169 -11.20 0.41 13.81
CA ALA A 169 -12.14 0.07 14.88
C ALA A 169 -12.88 1.29 15.48
N LEU A 170 -12.66 2.50 14.96
CA LEU A 170 -13.16 3.75 15.55
C LEU A 170 -14.28 4.43 14.73
N ILE A 171 -14.86 3.74 13.74
CA ILE A 171 -15.98 4.25 12.94
C ILE A 171 -17.10 3.19 12.88
N GLU A 172 -17.56 2.73 14.03
CA GLU A 172 -18.89 2.10 14.18
C GLU A 172 -19.46 2.51 15.56
N ASP A 173 -20.11 3.68 15.59
CA ASP A 173 -21.30 3.98 16.42
C ASP A 173 -22.03 5.20 15.81
#